data_AF-A0A3D2I9N3-F1
#
_entry.id   AF-A0A3D2I9N3-F1
#
_cell.length_a   1.000
_cell.length_b   1.000
_cell.length_c   1.000
_cell.angle_alpha   90.00
_cell.angle_beta   90.00
_cell.angle_gamma   90.00
#
_symmetry.space_group_name_H-M   'P 1'
#
loop_
_entity.id
_entity.type
_entity.pdbx_description
1 polymer ?
#
loop_
_entity_poly.entity_id
_entity_poly.type
_entity_poly.pdbx_seq_one_letter_code
_entity_poly.pdbx_strand_id
1 'polypeptide(L)'
;MKNECSIVRDLLPLYAEGMLSEDSAAFVKEHLDTCEGCRALSAGEEPSAPTDADTEQRTGEAGVLRTLKKKLRKQTWCAIFITAAVVLLVTLMLRLNPIDYLADVSNTKGYTFSDRMALLFKGGISDRIEAQRVLHGGVPMAFLYSEKEACEMYKIAEEDVFSFYGALRYYFVREEHAGETLTTYHIDLLSAHFGSKSGKMWVKYWYDRYDKSDDLRWYEGTGAPEGCIALWKLEKNDDGYWRVVEVVNNVTLDLGEYTGNTSWYAY
;
A
#
# COMPACT_ATOMS: atom_id res chain seq x y z
N MET A 1 60.80 18.79 -33.36
CA MET A 1 59.34 18.59 -33.40
C MET A 1 58.69 19.97 -33.31
N LYS A 2 58.01 20.46 -34.36
CA LYS A 2 57.40 21.82 -34.36
C LYS A 2 55.92 21.83 -33.96
N ASN A 3 55.22 20.70 -34.15
CA ASN A 3 53.79 20.60 -33.90
C ASN A 3 53.45 20.53 -32.39
N GLU A 4 54.32 19.90 -31.59
CA GLU A 4 54.11 19.81 -30.13
C GLU A 4 54.31 21.16 -29.44
N CYS A 5 55.24 21.98 -29.93
CA CYS A 5 55.46 23.32 -29.38
C CYS A 5 54.28 24.27 -29.61
N SER A 6 53.49 24.12 -30.69
CA SER A 6 52.29 24.96 -30.87
C SER A 6 51.19 24.54 -29.91
N ILE A 7 50.99 23.23 -29.75
CA ILE A 7 49.99 22.67 -28.82
C ILE A 7 50.31 23.10 -27.38
N VAL A 8 51.58 23.03 -26.96
CA VAL A 8 51.99 23.43 -25.60
C VAL A 8 51.80 24.94 -25.38
N ARG A 9 51.98 25.78 -26.40
CA ARG A 9 51.74 27.23 -26.30
C ARG A 9 50.26 27.56 -26.16
N ASP A 10 49.38 26.86 -26.86
CA ASP A 10 47.92 27.05 -26.75
C ASP A 10 47.38 26.56 -25.40
N LEU A 11 48.01 25.52 -24.82
CA LEU A 11 47.66 24.97 -23.51
C LEU A 11 48.30 25.70 -22.33
N LEU A 12 49.29 26.57 -22.57
CA LEU A 12 50.05 27.26 -21.51
C LEU A 12 49.17 28.12 -20.58
N PRO A 13 48.19 28.90 -21.09
CA PRO A 13 47.29 29.68 -20.23
C PRO A 13 46.43 28.78 -19.33
N LEU A 14 45.88 27.70 -19.90
CA LEU A 14 45.06 26.72 -19.16
C LEU A 14 45.89 25.92 -18.15
N TYR A 15 47.16 25.66 -18.47
CA TYR A 15 48.12 25.04 -17.57
C TYR A 15 48.46 25.95 -16.38
N ALA A 16 48.71 27.24 -16.62
CA ALA A 16 48.94 28.23 -15.57
C ALA A 16 47.70 28.38 -14.65
N GLU A 17 46.50 28.28 -15.22
CA GLU A 17 45.24 28.35 -14.49
C GLU A 17 44.88 27.02 -13.76
N GLY A 18 45.58 25.92 -14.06
CA GLY A 18 45.35 24.60 -13.44
C GLY A 18 44.07 23.90 -13.91
N MET A 19 43.59 24.22 -15.11
CA MET A 19 42.33 23.69 -15.67
C MET A 19 42.53 22.51 -16.62
N LEU A 20 43.77 22.01 -16.76
CA LEU A 20 44.06 20.83 -17.57
C LEU A 20 43.85 19.53 -16.78
N SER A 21 43.46 18.47 -17.48
CA SER A 21 43.47 17.12 -16.92
C SER A 21 44.88 16.69 -16.53
N GLU A 22 45.00 15.78 -15.56
CA GLU A 22 46.31 15.33 -15.03
C GLU A 22 47.25 14.82 -16.14
N ASP A 23 46.71 14.08 -17.12
CA ASP A 23 47.47 13.55 -18.25
C ASP A 23 48.00 14.66 -19.18
N SER A 24 47.19 15.69 -19.44
CA SER A 24 47.58 16.83 -20.29
C SER A 24 48.55 17.77 -19.57
N ALA A 25 48.41 17.93 -18.25
CA ALA A 25 49.34 18.70 -17.44
C ALA A 25 50.73 18.03 -17.35
N ALA A 26 50.78 16.70 -17.23
CA ALA A 26 52.04 15.95 -17.24
C ALA A 26 52.77 16.11 -18.58
N PHE A 27 52.05 16.04 -19.70
CA PHE A 27 52.60 16.25 -21.04
C PHE A 27 53.19 17.66 -21.24
N VAL A 28 52.49 18.70 -20.80
CA VAL A 28 52.98 20.08 -20.89
C VAL A 28 54.24 20.27 -20.02
N LYS A 29 54.27 19.68 -18.82
CA LYS A 29 55.43 19.75 -17.92
C LYS A 29 56.67 19.08 -18.51
N GLU A 30 56.53 17.86 -19.03
CA GLU A 30 57.63 17.12 -19.66
C GLU A 30 58.21 17.88 -20.88
N HIS A 31 57.35 18.56 -21.64
CA HIS A 31 57.78 19.36 -22.78
C HIS A 31 58.51 20.66 -22.37
N LEU A 32 58.10 21.31 -21.28
CA LEU A 32 58.79 22.49 -20.73
C LEU A 32 60.18 22.16 -20.15
N ASP A 33 60.37 20.92 -19.65
CA ASP A 33 61.65 20.42 -19.15
C ASP A 33 62.64 20.09 -20.27
N THR A 34 62.15 19.78 -21.47
CA THR A 34 62.97 19.38 -22.62
C THR A 34 63.13 20.45 -23.69
N CYS A 35 62.23 21.44 -23.79
CA CYS A 35 62.27 22.48 -24.81
C CYS A 35 62.56 23.88 -24.24
N GLU A 36 63.76 24.40 -24.52
CA GLU A 36 64.20 25.74 -24.08
C GLU A 36 63.36 26.88 -24.69
N GLY A 37 62.85 26.70 -25.91
CA GLY A 37 62.01 27.70 -26.59
C GLY A 37 60.65 27.91 -25.93
N CYS A 38 59.99 26.83 -25.48
CA CYS A 38 58.73 26.91 -24.75
C CYS A 38 58.92 27.41 -23.32
N ARG A 39 60.06 27.09 -22.69
CA ARG A 39 60.44 27.60 -21.37
C ARG A 39 60.62 29.11 -21.33
N ALA A 40 61.32 29.67 -22.34
CA ALA A 40 61.53 31.12 -22.43
C ALA A 40 60.22 31.91 -22.60
N LEU A 41 59.24 31.33 -23.29
CA LEU A 41 57.92 31.94 -23.48
C LEU A 41 57.06 31.88 -22.23
N SER A 42 57.21 30.83 -21.42
CA SER A 42 56.57 30.74 -20.10
C SER A 42 57.15 31.72 -19.08
N ALA A 43 58.38 32.20 -19.27
CA ALA A 43 59.05 33.14 -18.38
C ALA A 43 58.83 34.62 -18.74
N GLY A 44 58.25 34.90 -19.92
CA GLY A 44 57.97 36.26 -20.40
C GLY A 44 56.67 36.87 -19.88
N GLU A 45 55.77 36.06 -19.33
CA GLU A 45 54.60 36.51 -18.60
C GLU A 45 54.85 36.21 -17.12
N GLU A 46 55.42 37.18 -16.39
CA GLU A 46 55.49 37.10 -14.92
C GLU A 46 54.08 37.32 -14.35
N PRO A 47 53.51 36.32 -13.66
CA PRO A 47 52.98 36.54 -12.34
C PRO A 47 54.09 36.18 -11.35
N SER A 48 54.50 37.17 -10.59
CA SER A 48 55.30 37.05 -9.37
C SER A 48 55.05 35.73 -8.64
N ALA A 49 56.15 35.07 -8.29
CA ALA A 49 56.24 33.79 -7.59
C ALA A 49 55.06 33.50 -6.62
N PRO A 50 54.54 32.26 -6.60
CA PRO A 50 53.53 31.88 -5.62
C PRO A 50 54.18 31.96 -4.25
N THR A 51 53.79 32.97 -3.48
CA THR A 51 54.12 33.04 -2.06
C THR A 51 53.39 31.86 -1.41
N ASP A 52 53.99 31.17 -0.44
CA ASP A 52 53.44 29.98 0.22
C ASP A 52 51.98 30.13 0.73
N ALA A 53 51.51 31.38 0.88
CA ALA A 53 50.13 31.73 1.14
C ALA A 53 49.12 31.28 0.06
N ASP A 54 49.50 31.25 -1.22
CA ASP A 54 48.57 30.97 -2.34
C ASP A 54 48.34 29.46 -2.54
N THR A 55 49.32 28.63 -2.16
CA THR A 55 49.22 27.17 -2.16
C THR A 55 48.37 26.66 -0.98
N GLU A 56 48.45 27.31 0.18
CA GLU A 56 47.52 27.05 1.31
C GLU A 56 46.08 27.48 0.98
N GLN A 57 45.89 28.57 0.24
CA GLN A 57 44.55 29.04 -0.12
C GLN A 57 43.86 28.12 -1.14
N ARG A 58 44.57 27.64 -2.19
CA ARG A 58 44.02 26.68 -3.17
C ARG A 58 43.74 25.28 -2.58
N THR A 59 44.57 24.80 -1.66
CA THR A 59 44.32 23.53 -0.95
C THR A 59 43.22 23.66 0.10
N GLY A 60 43.11 24.82 0.76
CA GLY A 60 41.99 25.21 1.61
C GLY A 60 40.67 25.25 0.84
N GLU A 61 40.63 25.89 -0.34
CA GLU A 61 39.44 25.98 -1.19
C GLU A 61 39.00 24.62 -1.76
N ALA A 62 39.94 23.77 -2.21
CA ALA A 62 39.64 22.41 -2.64
C ALA A 62 39.16 21.52 -1.48
N GLY A 63 39.71 21.71 -0.28
CA GLY A 63 39.27 21.04 0.96
C GLY A 63 37.89 21.51 1.43
N VAL A 64 37.60 22.81 1.30
CA VAL A 64 36.31 23.44 1.60
C VAL A 64 35.25 22.96 0.60
N LEU A 65 35.55 22.91 -0.70
CA LEU A 65 34.63 22.36 -1.71
C LEU A 65 34.36 20.86 -1.50
N ARG A 66 35.36 20.07 -1.10
CA ARG A 66 35.16 18.64 -0.76
C ARG A 66 34.31 18.45 0.50
N THR A 67 34.50 19.28 1.52
CA THR A 67 33.69 19.23 2.76
C THR A 67 32.27 19.75 2.53
N LEU A 68 32.09 20.77 1.69
CA LEU A 68 30.79 21.26 1.24
C LEU A 68 30.06 20.21 0.39
N LYS A 69 30.72 19.59 -0.60
CA LYS A 69 30.12 18.48 -1.38
C LYS A 69 29.74 17.29 -0.50
N LYS A 70 30.53 16.95 0.52
CA LYS A 70 30.18 15.90 1.49
C LYS A 70 28.98 16.29 2.37
N LYS A 71 28.91 17.55 2.83
CA LYS A 71 27.75 18.06 3.58
C LYS A 71 26.48 18.08 2.73
N LEU A 72 26.57 18.59 1.50
CA LEU A 72 25.46 18.61 0.55
C LEU A 72 25.03 17.18 0.20
N ARG A 73 25.96 16.27 -0.10
CA ARG A 73 25.64 14.85 -0.36
C ARG A 73 24.97 14.20 0.84
N LYS A 74 25.46 14.44 2.06
CA LYS A 74 24.82 13.93 3.28
C LYS A 74 23.41 14.49 3.46
N GLN A 75 23.21 15.78 3.18
CA GLN A 75 21.90 16.44 3.25
C GLN A 75 20.93 15.91 2.18
N THR A 76 21.39 15.71 0.95
CA THR A 76 20.60 15.10 -0.13
C THR A 76 20.25 13.66 0.21
N TRP A 77 21.19 12.88 0.76
CA TRP A 77 20.91 11.50 1.20
C TRP A 77 19.93 11.46 2.38
N CYS A 78 20.04 12.38 3.35
CA CYS A 78 19.04 12.53 4.40
C CYS A 78 17.65 12.86 3.83
N ALA A 79 17.56 13.80 2.87
CA ALA A 79 16.31 14.13 2.22
C ALA A 79 15.72 12.95 1.44
N ILE A 80 16.54 12.18 0.73
CA ILE A 80 16.13 10.96 0.02
C ILE A 80 15.63 9.92 1.02
N PHE A 81 16.34 9.68 2.11
CA PHE A 81 15.92 8.74 3.16
C PHE A 81 14.60 9.15 3.80
N ILE A 82 14.42 10.44 4.12
CA ILE A 82 13.16 10.95 4.67
C ILE A 82 12.03 10.76 3.67
N THR A 83 12.25 11.13 2.40
CA THR A 83 11.24 10.99 1.34
C THR A 83 10.87 9.52 1.15
N ALA A 84 11.86 8.62 1.07
CA ALA A 84 11.63 7.18 0.97
C ALA A 84 10.88 6.63 2.19
N ALA A 85 11.24 7.06 3.40
CA ALA A 85 10.55 6.65 4.62
C ALA A 85 9.09 7.14 4.65
N VAL A 86 8.82 8.38 4.24
CA VAL A 86 7.47 8.93 4.14
C VAL A 86 6.66 8.17 3.09
N VAL A 87 7.21 7.92 1.90
CA VAL A 87 6.52 7.16 0.85
C VAL A 87 6.23 5.74 1.32
N LEU A 88 7.19 5.07 1.96
CA LEU A 88 7.00 3.74 2.54
C LEU A 88 5.87 3.75 3.59
N LEU A 89 5.86 4.74 4.48
CA LEU A 89 4.87 4.86 5.54
C LEU A 89 3.46 5.16 5.00
N VAL A 90 3.34 6.01 3.99
CA VAL A 90 2.07 6.27 3.29
C VAL A 90 1.59 5.03 2.55
N THR A 91 2.48 4.32 1.86
CA THR A 91 2.14 3.07 1.14
C THR A 91 1.67 1.99 2.12
N LEU A 92 2.36 1.87 3.26
CA LEU A 92 1.98 0.93 4.32
C LEU A 92 0.62 1.32 4.92
N MET A 93 0.38 2.61 5.16
CA MET A 93 -0.92 3.11 5.62
C MET A 93 -2.05 2.78 4.63
N LEU A 94 -1.84 2.98 3.33
CA LEU A 94 -2.82 2.64 2.29
C LEU A 94 -3.07 1.12 2.22
N ARG A 95 -2.02 0.30 2.33
CA ARG A 95 -2.16 -1.17 2.30
C ARG A 95 -2.81 -1.75 3.56
N LEU A 96 -2.57 -1.14 4.72
CA LEU A 96 -3.09 -1.62 6.00
C LEU A 96 -4.46 -1.07 6.35
N ASN A 97 -4.88 0.03 5.71
CA ASN A 97 -6.10 0.75 6.04
C ASN A 97 -7.12 0.65 4.89
N PRO A 98 -8.41 0.46 5.19
CA PRO A 98 -9.57 0.60 4.32
C PRO A 98 -9.68 1.59 3.15
N ILE A 99 -8.70 2.45 2.92
CA ILE A 99 -8.91 3.69 2.18
C ILE A 99 -9.41 3.46 0.75
N ASP A 100 -8.93 2.41 0.10
CA ASP A 100 -9.29 2.10 -1.30
C ASP A 100 -10.80 1.87 -1.48
N TYR A 101 -11.49 1.25 -0.52
CA TYR A 101 -12.94 1.02 -0.60
C TYR A 101 -13.78 2.08 0.13
N LEU A 102 -13.16 3.01 0.86
CA LEU A 102 -13.88 4.17 1.40
C LEU A 102 -14.42 5.07 0.29
N ALA A 103 -13.74 5.15 -0.86
CA ALA A 103 -14.23 5.90 -2.00
C ALA A 103 -15.62 5.37 -2.45
N ASP A 104 -15.77 4.06 -2.58
CA ASP A 104 -17.01 3.42 -3.00
C ASP A 104 -18.10 3.48 -1.91
N VAL A 105 -17.71 3.31 -0.64
CA VAL A 105 -18.62 3.44 0.52
C VAL A 105 -19.06 4.90 0.77
N SER A 106 -18.27 5.89 0.34
CA SER A 106 -18.58 7.31 0.55
C SER A 106 -19.75 7.82 -0.32
N ASN A 107 -20.04 7.18 -1.45
CA ASN A 107 -21.11 7.63 -2.34
C ASN A 107 -22.44 6.87 -2.14
N THR A 108 -22.45 5.82 -1.32
CA THR A 108 -23.63 4.99 -1.09
C THR A 108 -24.55 5.61 -0.04
N LYS A 109 -25.82 5.83 -0.43
CA LYS A 109 -26.85 6.48 0.40
C LYS A 109 -27.26 5.66 1.63
N GLY A 110 -26.94 4.37 1.67
CA GLY A 110 -27.31 3.46 2.77
C GLY A 110 -26.49 3.61 4.05
N TYR A 111 -25.40 4.38 4.05
CA TYR A 111 -24.50 4.50 5.21
C TYR A 111 -24.54 5.89 5.84
N THR A 112 -24.72 5.94 7.16
CA THR A 112 -24.61 7.20 7.91
C THR A 112 -23.14 7.64 8.01
N PHE A 113 -22.90 8.91 8.37
CA PHE A 113 -21.55 9.39 8.65
C PHE A 113 -20.84 8.56 9.73
N SER A 114 -21.56 8.18 10.79
CA SER A 114 -21.02 7.31 11.86
C SER A 114 -20.59 5.94 11.31
N ASP A 115 -21.35 5.35 10.39
CA ASP A 115 -21.01 4.05 9.81
C ASP A 115 -19.73 4.12 8.99
N ARG A 116 -19.59 5.19 8.19
CA ARG A 116 -18.39 5.44 7.38
C ARG A 116 -17.16 5.70 8.24
N MET A 117 -17.32 6.42 9.35
CA MET A 117 -16.24 6.64 10.32
C MET A 117 -15.84 5.35 11.03
N ALA A 118 -16.79 4.45 11.31
CA ALA A 118 -16.47 3.14 11.88
C ALA A 118 -15.57 2.33 10.94
N LEU A 119 -15.71 2.48 9.63
CA LEU A 119 -14.86 1.77 8.66
C LEU A 119 -13.41 2.26 8.66
N LEU A 120 -13.19 3.57 8.83
CA LEU A 120 -11.88 4.22 8.85
C LEU A 120 -10.96 3.76 9.99
N PHE A 121 -11.53 3.27 11.08
CA PHE A 121 -10.80 2.87 12.27
C PHE A 121 -11.07 1.39 12.55
N LYS A 122 -10.01 0.58 12.69
CA LYS A 122 -10.14 -0.88 12.94
C LYS A 122 -10.89 -1.23 14.23
N GLY A 123 -11.03 -0.27 15.14
CA GLY A 123 -11.58 -0.49 16.47
C GLY A 123 -10.56 -1.02 17.48
N GLY A 124 -10.98 -1.08 18.74
CA GLY A 124 -10.15 -1.56 19.84
C GLY A 124 -9.84 -3.06 19.72
N ILE A 125 -8.76 -3.52 20.38
CA ILE A 125 -8.40 -4.95 20.40
C ILE A 125 -9.54 -5.81 20.96
N SER A 126 -10.22 -5.34 22.02
CA SER A 126 -11.37 -6.03 22.63
C SER A 126 -12.50 -6.23 21.61
N ASP A 127 -12.89 -5.17 20.90
CA ASP A 127 -13.96 -5.20 19.91
C ASP A 127 -13.63 -6.15 18.76
N ARG A 128 -12.37 -6.15 18.31
CA ARG A 128 -11.91 -7.06 17.26
C ARG A 128 -11.93 -8.52 17.70
N ILE A 129 -11.54 -8.82 18.94
CA ILE A 129 -11.63 -10.18 19.50
C ILE A 129 -13.09 -10.64 19.54
N GLU A 130 -13.98 -9.78 20.02
CA GLU A 130 -15.40 -10.10 20.09
C GLU A 130 -16.01 -10.28 18.68
N ALA A 131 -15.63 -9.45 17.72
CA ALA A 131 -16.08 -9.58 16.35
C ALA A 131 -15.60 -10.89 15.72
N GLN A 132 -14.35 -11.31 16.00
CA GLN A 132 -13.89 -12.63 15.58
C GLN A 132 -14.71 -13.76 16.21
N ARG A 133 -15.14 -13.67 17.47
CA ARG A 133 -16.04 -14.67 18.06
C ARG A 133 -17.37 -14.77 17.31
N VAL A 134 -17.93 -13.64 16.86
CA VAL A 134 -19.13 -13.63 16.04
C VAL A 134 -18.87 -14.32 14.69
N LEU A 135 -17.80 -13.93 14.00
CA LEU A 135 -17.42 -14.47 12.68
C LEU A 135 -17.09 -15.97 12.69
N HIS A 136 -16.53 -16.49 13.77
CA HIS A 136 -16.22 -17.91 13.93
C HIS A 136 -17.33 -18.72 14.61
N GLY A 137 -18.37 -18.07 15.13
CA GLY A 137 -19.50 -18.71 15.79
C GLY A 137 -20.53 -19.22 14.78
N GLY A 138 -21.71 -18.59 14.74
CA GLY A 138 -22.81 -19.00 13.87
C GLY A 138 -22.73 -18.51 12.42
N VAL A 139 -21.85 -17.54 12.13
CA VAL A 139 -21.78 -16.94 10.79
C VAL A 139 -21.53 -17.96 9.68
N PRO A 140 -20.55 -18.90 9.77
CA PRO A 140 -20.30 -19.86 8.70
C PRO A 140 -21.51 -20.75 8.40
N MET A 141 -22.32 -21.07 9.41
CA MET A 141 -23.50 -21.92 9.24
C MET A 141 -24.50 -21.29 8.28
N ALA A 142 -24.69 -19.97 8.40
CA ALA A 142 -25.56 -19.21 7.52
C ALA A 142 -25.13 -19.22 6.06
N PHE A 143 -23.88 -19.52 5.71
CA PHE A 143 -23.44 -19.58 4.31
C PHE A 143 -23.33 -21.00 3.76
N LEU A 144 -23.04 -21.96 4.63
CA LEU A 144 -22.65 -23.33 4.24
C LEU A 144 -23.81 -24.32 4.20
N TYR A 145 -24.86 -24.10 4.99
CA TYR A 145 -25.95 -25.06 5.19
C TYR A 145 -27.31 -24.44 4.87
N SER A 146 -28.33 -25.28 4.74
CA SER A 146 -29.71 -24.80 4.80
C SER A 146 -30.11 -24.47 6.23
N GLU A 147 -31.22 -23.75 6.38
CA GLU A 147 -31.75 -23.40 7.70
C GLU A 147 -32.08 -24.67 8.49
N LYS A 148 -32.72 -25.64 7.84
CA LYS A 148 -33.09 -26.92 8.45
C LYS A 148 -31.86 -27.72 8.89
N GLU A 149 -30.85 -27.83 8.05
CA GLU A 149 -29.58 -28.52 8.38
C GLU A 149 -28.90 -27.88 9.61
N ALA A 150 -28.87 -26.53 9.67
CA ALA A 150 -28.30 -25.82 10.80
C ALA A 150 -29.10 -26.02 12.09
N CYS A 151 -30.43 -26.07 12.01
CA CYS A 151 -31.31 -26.37 13.15
C CYS A 151 -31.05 -27.77 13.70
N GLU A 152 -30.98 -28.77 12.81
CA GLU A 152 -30.73 -30.16 13.19
C GLU A 152 -29.35 -30.34 13.86
N MET A 153 -28.32 -29.70 13.30
CA MET A 153 -26.94 -29.79 13.82
C MET A 153 -26.80 -29.21 15.23
N TYR A 154 -27.44 -28.07 15.50
CA TYR A 154 -27.34 -27.36 16.79
C TYR A 154 -28.52 -27.61 17.72
N LYS A 155 -29.48 -28.43 17.32
CA LYS A 155 -30.73 -28.68 18.06
C LYS A 155 -31.46 -27.37 18.41
N ILE A 156 -31.46 -26.44 17.47
CA ILE A 156 -32.17 -25.17 17.58
C ILE A 156 -33.60 -25.41 17.09
N ALA A 157 -34.59 -24.93 17.84
CA ALA A 157 -35.98 -24.97 17.41
C ALA A 157 -36.18 -24.00 16.24
N GLU A 158 -37.04 -24.35 15.27
CA GLU A 158 -37.24 -23.57 14.05
C GLU A 158 -37.71 -22.12 14.37
N GLU A 159 -38.54 -21.98 15.41
CA GLU A 159 -38.98 -20.70 15.95
C GLU A 159 -37.83 -19.82 16.51
N ASP A 160 -36.73 -20.42 16.95
CA ASP A 160 -35.60 -19.75 17.60
C ASP A 160 -34.50 -19.36 16.61
N VAL A 161 -34.56 -19.80 15.36
CA VAL A 161 -33.54 -19.52 14.33
C VAL A 161 -33.30 -18.04 14.15
N PHE A 162 -34.38 -17.26 14.07
CA PHE A 162 -34.27 -15.80 13.95
C PHE A 162 -33.61 -15.18 15.19
N SER A 163 -33.86 -15.76 16.37
CA SER A 163 -33.19 -15.37 17.62
C SER A 163 -31.71 -15.75 17.64
N PHE A 164 -31.28 -16.74 16.85
CA PHE A 164 -29.88 -17.11 16.82
C PHE A 164 -29.11 -16.37 15.73
N TYR A 165 -29.63 -16.38 14.50
CA TYR A 165 -28.94 -15.89 13.30
C TYR A 165 -29.35 -14.47 12.91
N GLY A 166 -30.50 -13.97 13.38
CA GLY A 166 -31.01 -12.64 13.04
C GLY A 166 -31.07 -12.42 11.52
N ALA A 167 -30.47 -11.33 11.05
CA ALA A 167 -30.43 -10.99 9.63
C ALA A 167 -29.62 -11.97 8.77
N LEU A 168 -28.74 -12.79 9.37
CA LEU A 168 -27.99 -13.81 8.63
C LEU A 168 -28.87 -14.97 8.16
N ARG A 169 -30.10 -15.10 8.67
CA ARG A 169 -31.06 -16.12 8.22
C ARG A 169 -31.30 -16.06 6.69
N TYR A 170 -31.23 -14.88 6.09
CA TYR A 170 -31.44 -14.72 4.65
C TYR A 170 -30.26 -15.19 3.78
N TYR A 171 -29.15 -15.60 4.40
CA TYR A 171 -27.97 -16.08 3.68
C TYR A 171 -27.90 -17.60 3.58
N PHE A 172 -28.75 -18.33 4.32
CA PHE A 172 -28.80 -19.80 4.29
C PHE A 172 -28.94 -20.33 2.86
N VAL A 173 -28.37 -21.50 2.63
CA VAL A 173 -28.57 -22.24 1.38
C VAL A 173 -30.07 -22.53 1.26
N ARG A 174 -30.63 -22.31 0.07
CA ARG A 174 -32.04 -22.61 -0.17
C ARG A 174 -32.27 -24.11 0.01
N GLU A 175 -33.36 -24.48 0.68
CA GLU A 175 -33.66 -25.88 1.01
C GLU A 175 -33.69 -26.81 -0.22
N GLU A 176 -34.09 -26.30 -1.39
CA GLU A 176 -34.07 -27.04 -2.66
C GLU A 176 -32.67 -27.44 -3.14
N HIS A 177 -31.62 -26.89 -2.54
CA HIS A 177 -30.22 -27.14 -2.84
C HIS A 177 -29.42 -27.68 -1.64
N ALA A 178 -30.11 -27.96 -0.53
CA ALA A 178 -29.52 -28.52 0.67
C ALA A 178 -28.83 -29.86 0.37
N GLY A 179 -27.65 -30.10 0.92
CA GLY A 179 -26.83 -31.27 0.62
C GLY A 179 -26.21 -31.33 -0.79
N GLU A 180 -26.78 -30.65 -1.78
CA GLU A 180 -26.37 -30.68 -3.20
C GLU A 180 -25.38 -29.58 -3.57
N THR A 181 -25.26 -28.51 -2.79
CA THR A 181 -24.27 -27.44 -3.05
C THR A 181 -22.98 -27.59 -2.24
N LEU A 182 -21.85 -27.28 -2.88
CA LEU A 182 -20.59 -26.96 -2.23
C LEU A 182 -20.41 -25.45 -2.20
N THR A 183 -20.36 -24.86 -1.00
CA THR A 183 -20.10 -23.43 -0.83
C THR A 183 -18.66 -23.19 -0.39
N THR A 184 -17.92 -22.38 -1.15
CA THR A 184 -16.66 -21.79 -0.70
C THR A 184 -16.96 -20.37 -0.25
N TYR A 185 -16.62 -20.04 1.00
CA TYR A 185 -16.90 -18.74 1.59
C TYR A 185 -15.66 -18.16 2.24
N HIS A 186 -15.50 -16.84 2.09
CA HIS A 186 -14.46 -16.06 2.71
C HIS A 186 -15.05 -14.83 3.38
N ILE A 187 -14.58 -14.51 4.59
CA ILE A 187 -14.92 -13.29 5.29
C ILE A 187 -13.72 -12.73 6.05
N ASP A 188 -13.46 -11.45 5.81
CA ASP A 188 -12.44 -10.67 6.47
C ASP A 188 -13.07 -9.56 7.30
N LEU A 189 -12.61 -9.44 8.55
CA LEU A 189 -12.98 -8.33 9.42
C LEU A 189 -12.20 -7.06 9.03
N LEU A 190 -12.92 -6.00 8.65
CA LEU A 190 -12.33 -4.71 8.32
C LEU A 190 -12.24 -3.79 9.55
N SER A 191 -13.33 -3.70 10.31
CA SER A 191 -13.40 -2.94 11.56
C SER A 191 -14.50 -3.49 12.48
N ALA A 192 -14.35 -3.25 13.79
CA ALA A 192 -15.36 -3.61 14.79
C ALA A 192 -15.44 -2.55 15.89
N HIS A 193 -16.65 -2.15 16.25
CA HIS A 193 -16.90 -1.13 17.28
C HIS A 193 -18.10 -1.57 18.12
N PHE A 194 -17.85 -1.99 19.35
CA PHE A 194 -18.88 -2.58 20.21
C PHE A 194 -19.13 -1.74 21.46
N GLY A 195 -20.39 -1.40 21.67
CA GLY A 195 -20.88 -0.80 22.90
C GLY A 195 -21.38 -1.85 23.88
N SER A 196 -22.16 -1.40 24.86
CA SER A 196 -22.75 -2.29 25.88
C SER A 196 -23.87 -3.18 25.34
N LYS A 197 -24.70 -2.64 24.43
CA LYS A 197 -25.88 -3.32 23.86
C LYS A 197 -25.94 -3.33 22.34
N SER A 198 -25.22 -2.44 21.68
CA SER A 198 -25.21 -2.32 20.22
C SER A 198 -23.78 -2.26 19.69
N GLY A 199 -23.61 -2.73 18.47
CA GLY A 199 -22.32 -2.91 17.84
C GLY A 199 -22.39 -2.73 16.34
N LYS A 200 -21.24 -2.41 15.75
CA LYS A 200 -21.07 -2.30 14.30
C LYS A 200 -19.81 -3.05 13.92
N MET A 201 -19.87 -3.87 12.88
CA MET A 201 -18.68 -4.38 12.23
C MET A 201 -18.79 -4.19 10.73
N TRP A 202 -17.64 -3.92 10.11
CA TRP A 202 -17.51 -3.95 8.67
C TRP A 202 -16.78 -5.21 8.26
N VAL A 203 -17.34 -5.89 7.28
CA VAL A 203 -16.81 -7.14 6.77
C VAL A 203 -16.67 -7.06 5.26
N LYS A 204 -15.61 -7.66 4.75
CA LYS A 204 -15.46 -7.98 3.33
C LYS A 204 -15.70 -9.47 3.19
N TYR A 205 -16.67 -9.87 2.39
CA TYR A 205 -16.97 -11.29 2.20
C TYR A 205 -17.28 -11.59 0.74
N TRP A 206 -17.12 -12.85 0.37
CA TRP A 206 -17.57 -13.39 -0.90
C TRP A 206 -17.82 -14.87 -0.74
N TYR A 207 -18.66 -15.43 -1.61
CA TYR A 207 -18.85 -16.86 -1.67
C TYR A 207 -19.28 -17.32 -3.04
N ASP A 208 -18.80 -18.50 -3.38
CA ASP A 208 -19.18 -19.25 -4.56
C ASP A 208 -19.99 -20.47 -4.15
N ARG A 209 -21.01 -20.80 -4.95
CA ARG A 209 -21.79 -22.02 -4.80
C ARG A 209 -21.65 -22.87 -6.05
N TYR A 210 -21.30 -24.12 -5.86
CA TYR A 210 -21.12 -25.12 -6.91
C TYR A 210 -22.13 -26.25 -6.70
N ASP A 211 -22.69 -26.77 -7.79
CA ASP A 211 -23.48 -28.00 -7.75
C ASP A 211 -22.54 -29.21 -7.59
N LYS A 212 -22.81 -30.08 -6.61
CA LYS A 212 -22.06 -31.32 -6.38
C LYS A 212 -22.42 -32.42 -7.39
N SER A 213 -23.60 -32.37 -7.98
CA SER A 213 -24.14 -33.42 -8.85
C SER A 213 -23.60 -33.36 -10.28
N ASP A 214 -23.09 -32.21 -10.73
CA ASP A 214 -22.80 -31.95 -12.13
C ASP A 214 -21.43 -31.26 -12.31
N ASP A 215 -20.36 -32.05 -12.55
CA ASP A 215 -18.99 -31.64 -12.97
C ASP A 215 -18.39 -30.34 -12.35
N LEU A 216 -18.84 -29.95 -11.14
CA LEU A 216 -18.57 -28.66 -10.49
C LEU A 216 -18.93 -27.43 -11.33
N ARG A 217 -20.01 -27.48 -12.13
CA ARG A 217 -20.49 -26.29 -12.84
C ARG A 217 -20.89 -25.21 -11.84
N TRP A 218 -20.48 -23.99 -12.14
CA TRP A 218 -20.80 -22.81 -11.34
C TRP A 218 -22.32 -22.60 -11.32
N TYR A 219 -22.89 -22.41 -10.13
CA TYR A 219 -24.31 -22.11 -10.00
C TYR A 219 -24.53 -20.64 -10.39
N GLU A 220 -25.04 -20.39 -11.61
CA GLU A 220 -25.34 -19.03 -12.08
C GLU A 220 -26.35 -18.34 -11.13
N GLY A 221 -25.89 -17.31 -10.42
CA GLY A 221 -26.77 -16.29 -9.87
C GLY A 221 -27.11 -16.31 -8.37
N THR A 222 -26.40 -17.05 -7.51
CA THR A 222 -26.61 -16.92 -6.03
C THR A 222 -25.37 -16.60 -5.21
N GLY A 223 -24.19 -16.52 -5.83
CA GLY A 223 -22.93 -16.12 -5.17
C GLY A 223 -22.87 -14.62 -4.86
N ALA A 224 -22.11 -14.26 -3.82
CA ALA A 224 -21.71 -12.87 -3.62
C ALA A 224 -20.42 -12.62 -4.41
N PRO A 225 -20.40 -11.63 -5.34
CA PRO A 225 -19.20 -11.30 -6.12
C PRO A 225 -17.98 -11.07 -5.22
N GLU A 226 -16.79 -11.34 -5.75
CA GLU A 226 -15.56 -11.18 -5.00
C GLU A 226 -15.48 -9.77 -4.37
N GLY A 227 -15.27 -9.73 -3.05
CA GLY A 227 -15.07 -8.50 -2.33
C GLY A 227 -16.31 -7.65 -2.06
N CYS A 228 -17.47 -8.27 -1.79
CA CYS A 228 -18.62 -7.55 -1.23
C CYS A 228 -18.26 -6.94 0.13
N ILE A 229 -18.47 -5.63 0.28
CA ILE A 229 -18.28 -4.93 1.55
C ILE A 229 -19.65 -4.59 2.14
N ALA A 230 -19.85 -4.98 3.40
CA ALA A 230 -21.09 -4.76 4.11
C ALA A 230 -20.85 -4.24 5.53
N LEU A 231 -21.77 -3.39 5.97
CA LEU A 231 -21.92 -3.03 7.37
C LEU A 231 -22.89 -4.01 8.02
N TRP A 232 -22.44 -4.66 9.08
CA TRP A 232 -23.29 -5.46 9.96
C TRP A 232 -23.54 -4.68 11.23
N LYS A 233 -24.82 -4.47 11.56
CA LYS A 233 -25.23 -3.93 12.85
C LYS A 233 -25.62 -5.07 13.77
N LEU A 234 -25.15 -4.99 15.01
CA LEU A 234 -25.29 -6.05 15.99
C LEU A 234 -25.96 -5.54 17.26
N GLU A 235 -26.70 -6.41 17.89
CA GLU A 235 -27.25 -6.22 19.22
C GLU A 235 -26.80 -7.34 20.14
N LYS A 236 -26.58 -6.98 21.40
CA LYS A 236 -26.23 -7.94 22.44
C LYS A 236 -27.51 -8.38 23.13
N ASN A 237 -27.80 -9.68 23.09
CA ASN A 237 -28.94 -10.25 23.78
C ASN A 237 -28.71 -10.28 25.31
N ASP A 238 -29.77 -10.61 26.06
CA ASP A 238 -29.71 -10.66 27.52
C ASP A 238 -28.73 -11.73 28.05
N ASP A 239 -28.49 -12.79 27.27
CA ASP A 239 -27.52 -13.84 27.55
C ASP A 239 -26.06 -13.43 27.25
N GLY A 240 -25.85 -12.23 26.70
CA GLY A 240 -24.53 -11.67 26.43
C GLY A 240 -23.91 -12.05 25.08
N TYR A 241 -24.65 -12.70 24.20
CA TYR A 241 -24.24 -13.01 22.82
C TYR A 241 -24.62 -11.89 21.85
N TRP A 242 -23.72 -11.66 20.88
CA TRP A 242 -23.98 -10.73 19.79
C TRP A 242 -24.72 -11.42 18.65
N ARG A 243 -25.77 -10.74 18.18
CA ARG A 243 -26.55 -11.15 17.01
C ARG A 243 -26.48 -10.07 15.95
N VAL A 244 -26.34 -10.47 14.68
CA VAL A 244 -26.48 -9.57 13.55
C VAL A 244 -27.96 -9.27 13.33
N VAL A 245 -28.37 -8.02 13.50
CA VAL A 245 -29.77 -7.60 13.36
C VAL A 245 -30.05 -6.94 12.02
N GLU A 246 -29.02 -6.41 11.36
CA GLU A 246 -29.14 -5.75 10.06
C GLU A 246 -27.84 -5.93 9.28
N VAL A 247 -27.97 -6.26 7.99
CA VAL A 247 -26.86 -6.29 7.04
C VAL A 247 -27.15 -5.28 5.93
N VAL A 248 -26.28 -4.28 5.79
CA VAL A 248 -26.36 -3.26 4.76
C VAL A 248 -25.30 -3.58 3.70
N ASN A 249 -25.73 -4.19 2.59
CA ASN A 249 -24.90 -4.48 1.42
C ASN A 249 -25.06 -3.35 0.42
N ASN A 250 -23.97 -2.80 -0.14
CA ASN A 250 -24.10 -1.80 -1.20
C ASN A 250 -22.85 -1.59 -2.07
N VAL A 251 -21.79 -2.39 -1.90
CA VAL A 251 -20.58 -2.26 -2.73
C VAL A 251 -20.06 -3.64 -3.13
N THR A 252 -20.16 -3.93 -4.42
CA THR A 252 -19.34 -4.93 -5.10
C THR A 252 -18.08 -4.22 -5.59
N LEU A 253 -16.92 -4.59 -5.07
CA LEU A 253 -15.65 -4.08 -5.60
C LEU A 253 -15.41 -4.72 -6.96
N ASP A 254 -15.72 -4.00 -8.04
CA ASP A 254 -15.37 -4.45 -9.39
C ASP A 254 -13.86 -4.27 -9.58
N LEU A 255 -13.09 -5.26 -9.12
CA LEU A 255 -11.65 -5.34 -9.28
C LEU A 255 -11.28 -5.79 -10.70
N GLY A 256 -11.84 -5.12 -11.73
CA GLY A 256 -11.36 -5.17 -13.11
C GLY A 256 -11.39 -6.54 -13.80
N GLU A 257 -12.32 -6.63 -14.76
CA GLU A 257 -12.46 -7.66 -15.81
C GLU A 257 -13.10 -9.00 -15.39
N TYR A 258 -14.44 -9.05 -15.43
CA TYR A 258 -15.10 -9.98 -16.35
C TYR A 258 -16.46 -9.43 -16.78
N THR A 259 -16.62 -9.24 -18.09
CA THR A 259 -17.86 -8.79 -18.73
C THR A 259 -18.95 -9.85 -18.57
N GLY A 260 -19.89 -9.64 -17.66
CA GLY A 260 -21.07 -10.47 -17.47
C GLY A 260 -22.22 -9.63 -16.93
N ASN A 261 -23.07 -9.19 -17.86
CA ASN A 261 -24.25 -8.36 -17.64
C ASN A 261 -25.08 -8.84 -16.44
N THR A 262 -25.12 -8.07 -15.34
CA THR A 262 -25.93 -8.40 -14.16
C THR A 262 -26.83 -7.23 -13.79
N SER A 263 -28.11 -7.31 -14.18
CA SER A 263 -29.16 -6.52 -13.56
C SER A 263 -29.68 -7.28 -12.34
N TRP A 264 -29.45 -6.76 -11.15
CA TRP A 264 -30.08 -7.26 -9.93
C TRP A 264 -31.19 -6.29 -9.52
N TYR A 265 -32.45 -6.69 -9.75
CA TYR A 265 -33.59 -6.11 -9.06
C TYR A 265 -33.82 -6.90 -7.78
N ALA A 266 -33.61 -6.26 -6.64
CA ALA A 266 -34.16 -6.69 -5.37
C ALA A 266 -35.63 -6.26 -5.31
N TYR A 267 -36.53 -7.22 -5.02
CA TYR A 267 -37.83 -6.98 -4.40
C TYR A 267 -37.89 -7.81 -3.14
#